data_AF-A0A2V2B206-F1
#
_entry.id   AF-A0A2V2B206-F1
#
_cell.length_a   1.000
_cell.length_b   1.000
_cell.length_c   1.000
_cell.angle_alpha   90.00
_cell.angle_beta   90.00
_cell.angle_gamma   90.00
#
_symmetry.space_group_name_H-M   'P 1'
#
loop_
_entity.id
_entity.type
_entity.pdbx_description
1 polymer ?
#
loop_
_entity_poly.entity_id
_entity_poly.type
_entity_poly.pdbx_seq_one_letter_code
_entity_poly.pdbx_strand_id
1 'polypeptide(L)'
;MAGPVPRAALVCALALGVLTACSAETDTEHNDYVRDYGRHQPLAVLGYPSTGSLGITQQVVWRIADGDVDGLASLVSDKQGEDIPEKTAENWVTAFRKGAGGQVTAEFYDEGSYRQTVVLYLRDTGQIKEIYVRAVLLDGKEVWRVGMAEPGPAEATTVAPWIPRTPGELGSKVVR
;
A
#
# COMPACT_ATOMS: atom_id res chain seq x y z
N MET A 1 -7.61 -75.65 33.71
CA MET A 1 -7.16 -75.18 32.40
C MET A 1 -6.54 -73.81 32.58
N ALA A 2 -5.24 -73.69 32.27
CA ALA A 2 -4.50 -72.42 32.32
C ALA A 2 -4.86 -71.57 31.10
N GLY A 3 -4.96 -70.25 31.31
CA GLY A 3 -5.10 -69.25 30.24
C GLY A 3 -4.45 -67.93 30.69
N PRO A 4 -3.39 -67.44 30.04
CA PRO A 4 -2.73 -66.18 30.37
C PRO A 4 -3.22 -64.99 29.52
N VAL A 5 -3.29 -63.81 30.18
CA VAL A 5 -2.87 -62.45 29.73
C VAL A 5 -3.64 -61.84 28.51
N PRO A 6 -4.14 -60.58 28.59
CA PRO A 6 -3.29 -59.45 28.19
C PRO A 6 -3.38 -58.18 29.05
N ARG A 7 -2.19 -57.60 29.31
CA ARG A 7 -1.99 -56.16 29.43
C ARG A 7 -2.35 -55.53 28.08
N ALA A 8 -3.23 -54.53 28.07
CA ALA A 8 -3.36 -53.59 26.97
C ALA A 8 -3.24 -52.18 27.54
N ALA A 9 -2.05 -51.61 27.38
CA ALA A 9 -1.79 -50.22 27.70
C ALA A 9 -2.55 -49.31 26.72
N LEU A 10 -3.26 -48.34 27.26
CA LEU A 10 -3.95 -47.28 26.53
C LEU A 10 -2.88 -46.37 25.89
N VAL A 11 -2.70 -46.45 24.58
CA VAL A 11 -1.93 -45.47 23.82
C VAL A 11 -2.93 -44.54 23.14
N CYS A 12 -3.25 -43.43 23.81
CA CYS A 12 -3.92 -42.30 23.18
C CYS A 12 -2.91 -41.57 22.28
N ALA A 13 -2.95 -41.85 20.98
CA ALA A 13 -2.26 -41.03 19.99
C ALA A 13 -3.02 -39.70 19.83
N LEU A 14 -2.52 -38.65 20.47
CA LEU A 14 -2.91 -37.27 20.20
C LEU A 14 -2.33 -36.87 18.83
N ALA A 15 -3.14 -37.03 17.77
CA ALA A 15 -2.85 -36.43 16.49
C ALA A 15 -3.14 -34.92 16.55
N LEU A 16 -2.15 -34.14 16.98
CA LEU A 16 -2.09 -32.70 16.77
C LEU A 16 -1.23 -32.46 15.52
N GLY A 17 -1.82 -31.87 14.47
CA GLY A 17 -1.14 -31.68 13.19
C GLY A 17 -1.79 -30.63 12.28
N VAL A 18 -1.77 -29.38 12.77
CA VAL A 18 -1.64 -28.10 12.04
C VAL A 18 -2.32 -27.96 10.66
N LEU A 19 -3.48 -27.29 10.65
CA LEU A 19 -4.11 -26.70 9.45
C LEU A 19 -4.27 -25.16 9.58
N THR A 20 -3.33 -24.46 10.25
CA THR A 20 -3.43 -23.01 10.48
C THR A 20 -2.61 -22.13 9.52
N ALA A 21 -1.99 -22.70 8.49
CA ALA A 21 -1.03 -21.97 7.66
C ALA A 21 -1.64 -21.05 6.56
N CYS A 22 -2.95 -21.12 6.28
CA CYS A 22 -3.53 -20.33 5.17
C CYS A 22 -4.20 -19.01 5.60
N SER A 23 -4.52 -18.83 6.88
CA SER A 23 -5.13 -17.59 7.40
C SER A 23 -4.11 -16.60 7.96
N ALA A 24 -2.95 -17.10 8.40
CA ALA A 24 -1.98 -16.30 9.15
C ALA A 24 -1.41 -15.11 8.37
N GLU A 25 -1.12 -15.25 7.07
CA GLU A 25 -0.59 -14.14 6.25
C GLU A 25 -1.63 -13.06 6.00
N THR A 26 -2.86 -13.46 5.65
CA THR A 26 -3.98 -12.52 5.43
C THR A 26 -4.36 -11.79 6.72
N ASP A 27 -4.31 -12.49 7.86
CA ASP A 27 -4.55 -11.89 9.18
C ASP A 27 -3.43 -10.92 9.56
N THR A 28 -2.17 -11.18 9.15
CA THR A 28 -1.04 -10.29 9.46
C THR A 28 -1.13 -8.99 8.68
N GLU A 29 -1.31 -9.05 7.36
CA GLU A 29 -1.45 -7.84 6.52
C GLU A 29 -2.66 -6.99 6.94
N HIS A 30 -3.79 -7.64 7.25
CA HIS A 30 -4.97 -6.94 7.74
C HIS A 30 -4.74 -6.27 9.09
N ASN A 31 -4.08 -6.95 10.03
CA ASN A 31 -3.76 -6.40 11.34
C ASN A 31 -2.78 -5.23 11.26
N ASP A 32 -1.78 -5.31 10.38
CA ASP A 32 -0.83 -4.23 10.17
C ASP A 32 -1.51 -3.01 9.56
N TYR A 33 -2.38 -3.21 8.56
CA TYR A 33 -3.20 -2.13 8.00
C TYR A 33 -4.09 -1.46 9.08
N VAL A 34 -4.81 -2.24 9.89
CA VAL A 34 -5.69 -1.69 10.94
C VAL A 34 -4.88 -0.91 11.99
N ARG A 35 -3.71 -1.42 12.37
CA ARG A 35 -2.80 -0.74 13.30
C ARG A 35 -2.31 0.59 12.73
N ASP A 36 -1.90 0.59 11.46
CA ASP A 36 -1.40 1.80 10.80
C ASP A 36 -2.52 2.83 10.61
N TYR A 37 -3.72 2.39 10.25
CA TYR A 37 -4.89 3.25 10.13
C TYR A 37 -5.19 4.01 11.42
N GLY A 38 -5.05 3.37 12.59
CA GLY A 38 -5.27 4.02 13.89
C GLY A 38 -4.19 5.02 14.31
N ARG A 39 -3.04 5.04 13.62
CA ARG A 39 -1.88 5.90 13.93
C ARG A 39 -1.75 7.11 13.02
N HIS A 40 -2.51 7.15 11.93
CA HIS A 40 -2.38 8.17 10.89
C HIS A 40 -3.64 9.02 10.76
N GLN A 41 -3.47 10.23 10.24
CA GLN A 41 -4.61 11.05 9.84
C GLN A 41 -5.34 10.40 8.65
N PRO A 42 -6.68 10.41 8.63
CA PRO A 42 -7.42 9.93 7.48
C PRO A 42 -7.20 10.86 6.27
N LEU A 43 -7.16 10.28 5.08
CA LEU A 43 -7.11 11.05 3.83
C LEU A 43 -8.45 11.75 3.59
N ALA A 44 -8.41 13.00 3.12
CA ALA A 44 -9.55 13.59 2.45
C ALA A 44 -9.62 13.01 1.03
N VAL A 45 -10.70 12.32 0.69
CA VAL A 45 -10.81 11.55 -0.56
C VAL A 45 -11.74 12.26 -1.53
N LEU A 46 -11.28 12.43 -2.77
CA LEU A 46 -12.07 12.94 -3.90
C LEU A 46 -12.01 11.96 -5.08
N GLY A 47 -13.04 11.97 -5.93
CA GLY A 47 -13.08 11.15 -7.14
C GLY A 47 -13.61 9.73 -6.90
N TYR A 48 -13.05 8.76 -7.64
CA TYR A 48 -13.66 7.43 -7.80
C TYR A 48 -12.70 6.28 -7.43
N PRO A 49 -12.25 6.19 -6.17
CA PRO A 49 -11.37 5.09 -5.76
C PRO A 49 -12.11 3.74 -5.78
N SER A 50 -11.37 2.67 -6.07
CA SER A 50 -11.74 1.34 -5.63
C SER A 50 -11.22 1.10 -4.21
N THR A 51 -11.69 0.05 -3.53
CA THR A 51 -11.17 -0.32 -2.21
C THR A 51 -9.65 -0.54 -2.26
N GLY A 52 -9.17 -1.17 -3.33
CA GLY A 52 -7.75 -1.45 -3.52
C GLY A 52 -6.92 -0.20 -3.80
N SER A 53 -7.38 0.69 -4.69
CA SER A 53 -6.65 1.92 -5.01
C SER A 53 -6.58 2.88 -3.81
N LEU A 54 -7.65 2.97 -3.00
CA LEU A 54 -7.62 3.71 -1.75
C LEU A 54 -6.64 3.11 -0.75
N GLY A 55 -6.71 1.79 -0.54
CA GLY A 55 -5.87 1.09 0.44
C GLY A 55 -4.36 1.22 0.16
N ILE A 56 -3.94 1.09 -1.10
CA ILE A 56 -2.52 1.28 -1.46
C ILE A 56 -2.10 2.75 -1.34
N THR A 57 -2.98 3.70 -1.70
CA THR A 57 -2.70 5.14 -1.57
C THR A 57 -2.47 5.52 -0.11
N GLN A 58 -3.29 5.00 0.80
CA GLN A 58 -3.13 5.19 2.23
C GLN A 58 -1.77 4.67 2.72
N GLN A 59 -1.42 3.42 2.37
CA GLN A 59 -0.13 2.85 2.74
C GLN A 59 1.05 3.68 2.21
N VAL A 60 1.00 4.17 0.96
CA VAL A 60 2.02 5.06 0.40
C VAL A 60 2.17 6.32 1.26
N VAL A 61 1.07 7.01 1.58
CA VAL A 61 1.11 8.23 2.40
C VAL A 61 1.66 7.95 3.80
N TRP A 62 1.26 6.84 4.42
CA TRP A 62 1.71 6.45 5.75
C TRP A 62 3.19 6.14 5.79
N ARG A 63 3.71 5.35 4.85
CA ARG A 63 5.14 5.04 4.77
C ARG A 63 5.98 6.31 4.52
N ILE A 64 5.48 7.24 3.71
CA ILE A 64 6.12 8.57 3.54
C ILE A 64 6.11 9.35 4.86
N ALA A 65 4.99 9.38 5.58
CA ALA A 65 4.85 10.10 6.86
C ALA A 65 5.77 9.52 7.96
N ASP A 66 5.84 8.20 8.05
CA ASP A 66 6.70 7.47 8.97
C ASP A 66 8.18 7.62 8.60
N GLY A 67 8.48 7.94 7.34
CA GLY A 67 9.83 7.93 6.80
C GLY A 67 10.37 6.52 6.56
N ASP A 68 9.48 5.56 6.34
CA ASP A 68 9.77 4.15 6.10
C ASP A 68 10.09 3.92 4.62
N VAL A 69 11.36 4.13 4.26
CA VAL A 69 11.88 3.98 2.90
C VAL A 69 11.72 2.55 2.39
N ASP A 70 12.12 1.55 3.18
CA ASP A 70 12.07 0.15 2.78
C ASP A 70 10.62 -0.33 2.63
N GLY A 71 9.76 0.03 3.59
CA GLY A 71 8.34 -0.28 3.52
C GLY A 71 7.68 0.39 2.32
N LEU A 72 8.03 1.64 2.00
CA LEU A 72 7.53 2.33 0.81
C LEU A 72 8.02 1.67 -0.49
N ALA A 73 9.30 1.35 -0.59
CA ALA A 73 9.88 0.68 -1.77
C ALA A 73 9.26 -0.70 -2.01
N SER A 74 8.86 -1.41 -0.94
CA SER A 74 8.19 -2.71 -1.03
C SER A 74 6.80 -2.65 -1.70
N LEU A 75 6.19 -1.47 -1.80
CA LEU A 75 4.88 -1.28 -2.43
C LEU A 75 4.93 -1.20 -3.97
N VAL A 76 6.12 -1.31 -4.57
CA VAL A 76 6.31 -1.14 -6.01
C VAL A 76 5.53 -2.17 -6.85
N SER A 77 4.96 -1.74 -7.98
CA SER A 77 4.21 -2.61 -8.90
C SER A 77 5.12 -3.47 -9.76
N ASP A 78 6.17 -2.87 -10.31
CA ASP A 78 7.10 -3.49 -11.25
C ASP A 78 8.50 -2.94 -10.98
N LYS A 79 9.48 -3.83 -10.75
CA LYS A 79 10.88 -3.40 -10.59
C LYS A 79 11.43 -2.98 -11.94
N GLN A 80 11.67 -1.68 -12.12
CA GLN A 80 12.17 -1.10 -13.38
C GLN A 80 13.70 -1.16 -13.52
N GLY A 81 14.38 -1.72 -12.53
CA GLY A 81 15.83 -1.79 -12.43
C GLY A 81 16.24 -2.00 -10.98
N GLU A 82 17.49 -2.40 -10.75
CA GLU A 82 18.06 -2.46 -9.40
C GLU A 82 18.07 -1.05 -8.79
N ASP A 83 17.69 -0.95 -7.52
CA ASP A 83 17.66 0.26 -6.68
C ASP A 83 16.71 1.40 -7.11
N ILE A 84 15.99 1.29 -8.23
CA ILE A 84 15.06 2.35 -8.67
C ILE A 84 13.92 2.58 -7.66
N PRO A 85 13.23 1.53 -7.16
CA PRO A 85 12.19 1.71 -6.16
C PRO A 85 12.71 2.34 -4.86
N GLU A 86 13.87 1.87 -4.38
CA GLU A 86 14.51 2.33 -3.15
C GLU A 86 14.90 3.82 -3.27
N LYS A 87 15.56 4.23 -4.35
CA LYS A 87 15.90 5.64 -4.59
C LYS A 87 14.67 6.52 -4.75
N THR A 88 13.63 6.02 -5.42
CA THR A 88 12.36 6.74 -5.53
C THR A 88 11.73 6.94 -4.15
N ALA A 89 11.72 5.89 -3.32
CA ALA A 89 11.21 5.95 -1.95
C ALA A 89 11.99 6.94 -1.08
N GLU A 90 13.33 6.91 -1.13
CA GLU A 90 14.19 7.87 -0.44
C GLU A 90 13.88 9.32 -0.83
N ASN A 91 13.71 9.58 -2.13
CA ASN A 91 13.37 10.90 -2.65
C ASN A 91 11.99 11.34 -2.17
N TRP A 92 10.99 10.45 -2.21
CA TRP A 92 9.63 10.75 -1.78
C TRP A 92 9.57 11.04 -0.27
N VAL A 93 10.22 10.21 0.55
CA VAL A 93 10.33 10.44 2.00
C VAL A 93 11.02 11.77 2.27
N THR A 94 12.16 12.03 1.63
CA THR A 94 12.92 13.27 1.81
C THR A 94 12.08 14.51 1.45
N ALA A 95 11.35 14.45 0.33
CA ALA A 95 10.59 15.59 -0.16
C ALA A 95 9.27 15.81 0.58
N PHE A 96 8.56 14.73 0.93
CA PHE A 96 7.13 14.79 1.26
C PHE A 96 6.78 14.38 2.68
N ARG A 97 7.71 13.80 3.46
CA ARG A 97 7.43 13.31 4.83
C ARG A 97 6.70 14.32 5.70
N LYS A 98 7.16 15.59 5.69
CA LYS A 98 6.53 16.65 6.49
C LYS A 98 5.07 16.86 6.14
N GLY A 99 4.74 16.91 4.85
CA GLY A 99 3.36 17.15 4.43
C GLY A 99 2.47 15.90 4.52
N ALA A 100 3.06 14.71 4.33
CA ALA A 100 2.36 13.44 4.47
C ALA A 100 1.97 13.13 5.93
N GLY A 101 2.77 13.61 6.90
CA GLY A 101 2.42 13.54 8.33
C GLY A 101 1.27 14.47 8.75
N GLY A 102 0.83 15.36 7.87
CA GLY A 102 -0.28 16.29 8.10
C GLY A 102 -1.56 15.88 7.38
N GLN A 103 -2.39 16.86 7.04
CA GLN A 103 -3.60 16.59 6.24
C GLN A 103 -3.24 16.41 4.75
N VAL A 104 -3.68 15.30 4.17
CA VAL A 104 -3.51 14.99 2.74
C VAL A 104 -4.87 14.83 2.08
N THR A 105 -5.06 15.51 0.94
CA THR A 105 -6.18 15.21 0.03
C THR A 105 -5.67 14.29 -1.07
N ALA A 106 -6.30 13.13 -1.25
CA ALA A 106 -6.05 12.23 -2.36
C ALA A 106 -7.21 12.33 -3.36
N GLU A 107 -6.93 12.82 -4.55
CA GLU A 107 -7.90 12.89 -5.64
C GLU A 107 -7.64 11.76 -6.64
N PHE A 108 -8.63 10.88 -6.78
CA PHE A 108 -8.59 9.69 -7.62
C PHE A 108 -9.22 9.99 -8.98
N TYR A 109 -8.37 10.12 -9.99
CA TYR A 109 -8.76 10.51 -11.34
C TYR A 109 -9.23 9.32 -12.17
N ASP A 110 -10.35 9.51 -12.88
CA ASP A 110 -11.06 8.49 -13.65
C ASP A 110 -11.44 7.25 -12.79
N GLU A 111 -12.06 6.24 -13.41
CA GLU A 111 -12.40 5.00 -12.71
C GLU A 111 -11.16 4.12 -12.49
N GLY A 112 -10.93 3.70 -11.24
CA GLY A 112 -9.80 2.89 -10.83
C GLY A 112 -10.04 1.37 -10.86
N SER A 113 -10.46 0.80 -11.99
CA SER A 113 -10.76 -0.64 -12.06
C SER A 113 -9.50 -1.52 -12.10
N TYR A 114 -8.42 -1.07 -12.76
CA TYR A 114 -7.13 -1.81 -12.86
C TYR A 114 -5.89 -0.94 -12.66
N ARG A 115 -6.00 0.34 -12.98
CA ARG A 115 -4.97 1.36 -12.84
C ARG A 115 -5.65 2.68 -12.52
N GLN A 116 -5.00 3.53 -11.74
CA GLN A 116 -5.55 4.82 -11.39
C GLN A 116 -4.44 5.83 -11.17
N THR A 117 -4.65 7.04 -11.70
CA THR A 117 -3.85 8.20 -11.37
C THR A 117 -4.42 8.82 -10.11
N VAL A 118 -3.56 9.07 -9.13
CA VAL A 118 -3.95 9.70 -7.86
C VAL A 118 -3.07 10.92 -7.66
N VAL A 119 -3.71 12.06 -7.39
CA VAL A 119 -3.00 13.29 -7.04
C VAL A 119 -3.13 13.51 -5.54
N LEU A 120 -1.98 13.56 -4.87
CA LEU A 120 -1.84 13.87 -3.47
C LEU A 120 -1.58 15.37 -3.31
N TYR A 121 -2.41 16.04 -2.53
CA TYR A 121 -2.24 17.44 -2.15
C TYR A 121 -1.91 17.50 -0.66
N LEU A 122 -0.65 17.82 -0.36
CA LEU A 122 -0.12 17.87 0.99
C LEU A 122 -0.40 19.27 1.56
N ARG A 123 -1.44 19.39 2.39
CA ARG A 123 -2.06 20.68 2.73
C ARG A 123 -1.10 21.62 3.45
N ASP A 124 -0.32 21.07 4.38
CA ASP A 124 0.54 21.88 5.26
C ASP A 124 1.79 22.41 4.53
N THR A 125 2.26 21.71 3.49
CA THR A 125 3.43 22.11 2.70
C THR A 125 3.07 22.73 1.35
N GLY A 126 1.81 22.60 0.91
CA GLY A 126 1.36 23.01 -0.42
C GLY A 126 1.95 22.17 -1.56
N GLN A 127 2.64 21.06 -1.24
CA GLN A 127 3.23 20.18 -2.25
C GLN A 127 2.16 19.32 -2.92
N ILE A 128 2.39 19.00 -4.18
CA ILE A 128 1.52 18.15 -4.99
C ILE A 128 2.36 16.98 -5.47
N LYS A 129 1.81 15.76 -5.38
CA LYS A 129 2.45 14.56 -5.88
C LYS A 129 1.48 13.71 -6.67
N GLU A 130 1.79 13.47 -7.94
CA GLU A 130 1.13 12.44 -8.73
C GLU A 130 1.71 11.06 -8.40
N ILE A 131 0.85 10.08 -8.18
CA ILE A 131 1.22 8.66 -8.14
C ILE A 131 0.34 7.85 -9.07
N TYR A 132 0.88 6.74 -9.55
CA TYR A 132 0.16 5.78 -10.38
C TYR A 132 0.03 4.48 -9.59
N VAL A 133 -1.20 4.04 -9.36
CA VAL A 133 -1.47 2.79 -8.65
C VAL A 133 -2.14 1.79 -9.56
N ARG A 134 -1.86 0.51 -9.38
CA ARG A 134 -2.45 -0.56 -10.21
C ARG A 134 -2.57 -1.87 -9.46
N ALA A 135 -3.56 -2.66 -9.86
CA ALA A 135 -3.67 -4.05 -9.48
C ALA A 135 -2.60 -4.89 -10.21
N VAL A 136 -1.93 -5.77 -9.49
CA VAL A 136 -1.02 -6.80 -9.99
C VAL A 136 -1.39 -8.16 -9.41
N LEU A 137 -1.08 -9.24 -10.11
CA LEU A 137 -1.24 -10.60 -9.59
C LEU A 137 0.07 -11.04 -8.92
N LEU A 138 0.00 -11.35 -7.63
CA LEU A 138 1.08 -11.93 -6.85
C LEU A 138 0.56 -13.22 -6.20
N ASP A 139 1.23 -14.34 -6.46
CA ASP A 139 0.85 -15.66 -5.94
C ASP A 139 -0.64 -16.01 -6.17
N GLY A 140 -1.18 -15.60 -7.32
CA GLY A 140 -2.58 -15.83 -7.71
C GLY A 140 -3.60 -14.93 -7.00
N LYS A 141 -3.15 -13.96 -6.19
CA LYS A 141 -4.00 -12.95 -5.55
C LYS A 141 -3.81 -11.60 -6.20
N GLU A 142 -4.90 -10.84 -6.34
CA GLU A 142 -4.83 -9.45 -6.77
C GLU A 142 -4.36 -8.57 -5.60
N VAL A 143 -3.27 -7.85 -5.80
CA VAL A 143 -2.70 -6.90 -4.85
C VAL A 143 -2.48 -5.56 -5.54
N TRP A 144 -2.83 -4.47 -4.86
CA TRP A 144 -2.59 -3.13 -5.38
C TRP A 144 -1.18 -2.65 -5.04
N ARG A 145 -0.52 -2.03 -6.01
CA ARG A 145 0.86 -1.56 -5.92
C ARG A 145 1.01 -0.18 -6.57
N VAL A 146 2.13 0.49 -6.33
CA VAL A 146 2.44 1.84 -6.83
C VAL A 146 3.59 1.82 -7.84
N GLY A 147 3.51 2.62 -8.89
CA GLY A 147 4.61 2.85 -9.80
C GLY A 147 5.71 3.69 -9.14
N MET A 148 6.95 3.20 -9.17
CA MET A 148 8.12 3.90 -8.64
C MET A 148 9.20 3.96 -9.70
N ALA A 149 9.40 5.13 -10.30
CA ALA A 149 10.24 5.32 -11.47
C ALA A 149 10.95 6.68 -11.50
N GLU A 150 11.14 7.31 -10.34
CA GLU A 150 11.68 8.67 -10.22
C GLU A 150 12.92 8.67 -9.31
N PRO A 151 14.01 8.02 -9.75
CA PRO A 151 15.22 7.92 -8.94
C PRO A 151 15.95 9.27 -8.80
N GLY A 152 15.61 10.29 -9.61
CA GLY A 152 16.11 11.65 -9.47
C GLY A 152 15.28 12.51 -8.50
N PRO A 153 15.91 13.30 -7.59
CA PRO A 153 15.17 14.18 -6.66
C PRO A 153 14.26 15.21 -7.36
N ALA A 154 14.70 15.73 -8.51
CA ALA A 154 13.92 16.68 -9.31
C ALA A 154 12.71 16.00 -9.97
N GLU A 155 12.87 14.77 -10.45
CA GLU A 155 11.78 13.97 -11.04
C GLU A 155 10.73 13.67 -9.96
N ALA A 156 11.17 13.22 -8.78
CA ALA A 156 10.30 12.88 -7.66
C ALA A 156 9.35 14.00 -7.23
N THR A 157 9.78 15.25 -7.40
CA THR A 157 9.04 16.47 -7.01
C THR A 157 8.38 17.20 -8.16
N THR A 158 8.52 16.69 -9.40
CA THR A 158 7.92 17.30 -10.57
C THR A 158 6.41 17.14 -10.52
N VAL A 159 5.69 18.24 -10.76
CA VAL A 159 4.22 18.24 -10.89
C VAL A 159 3.89 18.28 -12.38
N ALA A 160 3.13 17.30 -12.85
CA ALA A 160 2.72 17.24 -14.25
C ALA A 160 1.87 18.47 -14.62
N PRO A 161 2.07 19.09 -15.81
CA PRO A 161 1.41 20.36 -16.18
C PRO A 161 -0.12 20.31 -16.21
N TRP A 162 -0.72 19.13 -16.33
CA TRP A 162 -2.16 18.94 -16.40
C TRP A 162 -2.84 19.00 -15.02
N ILE A 163 -2.06 18.85 -13.93
CA ILE A 163 -2.60 18.73 -12.57
C ILE A 163 -3.06 20.10 -12.07
N PRO A 164 -4.33 20.26 -11.67
CA PRO A 164 -4.83 21.52 -11.12
C PRO A 164 -4.18 21.79 -9.76
N ARG A 165 -4.06 23.06 -9.38
CA ARG A 165 -3.54 23.42 -8.05
C ARG A 165 -4.55 23.16 -6.93
N THR A 166 -5.83 23.17 -7.28
CA THR A 166 -6.94 22.98 -6.35
C THR A 166 -7.54 21.59 -6.56
N PRO A 167 -7.64 20.75 -5.52
CA PRO A 167 -8.31 19.45 -5.62
C PRO A 167 -9.75 19.60 -6.13
N GLY A 168 -10.17 18.72 -7.03
CA GLY A 168 -11.55 18.67 -7.54
C GLY A 168 -11.86 19.61 -8.69
N GLU A 169 -10.93 20.47 -9.12
CA GLU A 169 -11.16 21.46 -10.19
C GLU A 169 -11.59 20.83 -11.52
N LEU A 170 -11.11 19.61 -11.78
CA LEU A 170 -11.44 18.85 -12.99
C LEU A 170 -12.58 17.85 -12.79
N GLY A 171 -13.26 17.85 -11.63
CA GLY A 171 -14.25 16.85 -11.28
C GLY A 171 -13.69 15.42 -11.26
N SER A 172 -12.38 15.30 -10.94
CA SER A 172 -11.63 14.05 -10.92
C SER A 172 -11.65 13.27 -12.24
N LYS A 173 -11.54 14.00 -13.36
CA LYS A 173 -11.38 13.44 -14.71
C LYS A 173 -10.11 13.99 -15.35
N VAL A 174 -9.37 13.12 -16.04
CA VAL A 174 -8.20 13.58 -16.79
C VAL A 174 -8.66 14.37 -18.02
N VAL A 175 -8.04 15.52 -18.27
CA VAL A 175 -8.25 16.27 -19.51
C VAL A 175 -7.53 15.52 -20.64
N ARG A 176 -8.32 14.96 -21.58
CA ARG A 176 -7.80 14.30 -22.78
C ARG A 176 -7.62 15.27 -23.93
#